data_AF-A0A8T6N839-F1
#
_entry.id   AF-A0A8T6N839-F1
#
_cell.length_a   1.000
_cell.length_b   1.000
_cell.length_c   1.000
_cell.angle_alpha   90.00
_cell.angle_beta   90.00
_cell.angle_gamma   90.00
#
_symmetry.space_group_name_H-M   'P 1'
#
loop_
_entity.id
_entity.type
_entity.pdbx_description
1 polymer ?
#
loop_
_entity_poly.entity_id
_entity_poly.type
_entity_poly.pdbx_seq_one_letter_code
_entity_poly.pdbx_strand_id
1 'polypeptide(L)'
;MIKQAHRNSHIYEVKTKMELLCISDVHWDNPKCDRETLVRHLDRFPNAKIAINGDLFCYMQGRFDPRGNKKDILPEHNKANYLDAVIEDAVQW
;
A
#
# COMPACT_ATOMS: atom_id res chain seq x y z
N MET A 1 0.57 3.87 22.31
CA MET A 1 1.32 2.59 22.25
C MET A 1 0.53 1.63 21.38
N ILE A 2 1.18 0.90 20.46
CA ILE A 2 0.48 -0.08 19.61
C ILE A 2 0.53 -1.42 20.33
N LYS A 3 -0.64 -1.98 20.63
CA LYS A 3 -0.77 -3.34 21.16
C LYS A 3 -1.35 -4.23 20.08
N GLN A 4 -0.68 -5.33 19.74
CA GLN A 4 -1.27 -6.36 18.90
C GLN A 4 -2.29 -7.15 19.73
N ALA A 5 -3.56 -7.13 19.33
CA ALA A 5 -4.61 -7.94 19.93
C ALA A 5 -4.73 -9.31 19.23
N HIS A 6 -4.47 -9.35 17.91
CA HIS A 6 -4.46 -10.55 17.08
C HIS A 6 -3.53 -10.35 15.87
N ARG A 7 -3.26 -11.40 15.07
CA ARG A 7 -2.37 -11.36 13.89
C ARG A 7 -2.58 -10.11 13.01
N ASN A 8 -3.83 -9.75 12.74
CA ASN A 8 -4.22 -8.61 11.90
C ASN A 8 -5.06 -7.57 12.67
N SER A 9 -5.03 -7.59 14.01
CA SER A 9 -5.79 -6.63 14.83
C SER A 9 -4.85 -5.92 15.78
N HIS A 10 -4.76 -4.61 15.61
CA HIS A 10 -3.88 -3.73 16.37
C HIS A 10 -4.72 -2.67 17.07
N ILE A 11 -4.46 -2.47 18.36
CA ILE A 11 -5.12 -1.48 19.19
C ILE A 11 -4.13 -0.34 19.41
N TYR A 12 -4.59 0.87 19.09
CA TYR A 12 -3.90 2.12 19.38
C TYR A 12 -4.53 2.77 20.59
N GLU A 13 -3.82 2.78 21.72
CA GLU A 13 -4.25 3.53 22.90
C GLU A 13 -3.69 4.96 22.83
N VAL A 14 -4.60 5.94 22.73
CA VAL A 14 -4.29 7.36 22.62
C VAL A 14 -4.42 8.01 24.01
N LYS A 15 -3.30 8.42 24.61
CA LYS A 15 -3.28 9.02 25.96
C LYS A 15 -3.59 10.52 25.97
N THR A 16 -3.13 11.26 24.97
CA THR A 16 -3.31 12.72 24.89
C THR A 16 -3.82 13.11 23.52
N LYS A 17 -2.95 13.07 22.51
CA LYS A 17 -3.27 13.38 21.11
C LYS A 17 -2.46 12.47 20.19
N MET A 18 -3.06 12.10 19.07
CA MET A 18 -2.39 11.38 18.00
C MET A 18 -2.89 11.93 16.66
N GLU A 19 -1.97 12.11 15.73
CA GLU A 19 -2.31 12.33 14.32
C GLU A 19 -2.30 10.97 13.63
N LEU A 20 -3.40 10.67 12.93
CA LEU A 20 -3.59 9.41 12.22
C LEU A 20 -3.97 9.76 10.78
N LEU A 21 -3.13 9.37 9.83
CA LEU A 21 -3.44 9.39 8.42
C LEU A 21 -4.11 8.07 8.06
N CYS A 22 -5.41 8.12 7.81
CA CYS A 22 -6.20 6.99 7.33
C CYS A 22 -6.32 7.08 5.81
N ILE A 23 -5.78 6.10 5.10
CA ILE A 23 -5.93 5.94 3.65
C ILE A 23 -6.43 4.54 3.34
N SER A 24 -7.00 4.33 2.16
CA SER A 24 -7.44 3.03 1.66
C SER A 24 -7.35 3.03 0.13
N ASP A 25 -7.49 1.85 -0.49
CA ASP A 25 -7.66 1.72 -1.94
C ASP A 25 -6.56 2.44 -2.74
N VAL A 26 -5.33 2.35 -2.23
CA VAL A 26 -4.16 3.04 -2.80
C VAL A 26 -3.80 2.45 -4.16
N HIS A 27 -3.93 1.13 -4.31
CA HIS A 27 -3.61 0.40 -5.54
C HIS A 27 -2.23 0.77 -6.09
N TRP A 28 -1.22 0.75 -5.23
CA TRP A 28 0.11 1.31 -5.46
C TRP A 28 0.82 0.76 -6.72
N ASP A 29 0.56 -0.50 -7.08
CA ASP A 29 1.11 -1.19 -8.27
C ASP A 29 0.30 -0.96 -9.55
N ASN A 30 -0.77 -0.18 -9.50
CA ASN A 30 -1.56 0.16 -10.68
C ASN A 30 -0.96 1.38 -11.41
N PRO A 31 -0.84 1.36 -12.74
CA PRO A 31 -0.37 2.52 -13.53
C PRO A 31 -1.17 3.81 -13.34
N LYS A 32 -2.41 3.72 -12.83
CA LYS A 32 -3.27 4.87 -12.54
C LYS A 32 -3.04 5.46 -11.14
N CYS A 33 -2.24 4.81 -10.29
CA CYS A 33 -1.91 5.33 -8.98
C CYS A 33 -0.96 6.53 -9.12
N ASP A 34 -1.40 7.70 -8.68
CA ASP A 34 -0.56 8.88 -8.58
C ASP A 34 0.34 8.77 -7.33
N ARG A 35 1.48 8.10 -7.50
CA ARG A 35 2.48 7.90 -6.45
C ARG A 35 3.08 9.22 -5.95
N GLU A 36 3.17 10.26 -6.80
CA GLU A 36 3.69 11.57 -6.38
C GLU A 36 2.74 12.25 -5.40
N THR A 37 1.43 12.21 -5.69
CA THR A 37 0.42 12.71 -4.75
C THR A 37 0.42 11.92 -3.45
N LEU A 38 0.60 10.60 -3.51
CA LEU A 38 0.74 9.77 -2.30
C LEU A 38 1.92 10.23 -1.45
N VAL A 39 3.12 10.38 -2.03
CA VAL A 39 4.31 10.89 -1.32
C VAL A 39 4.02 12.26 -0.71
N ARG A 40 3.47 13.19 -1.48
CA ARG A 40 3.14 14.54 -0.98
C ARG A 40 2.19 14.51 0.22
N HIS A 41 1.23 13.58 0.25
CA HIS A 41 0.34 13.42 1.41
C HIS A 41 1.06 12.81 2.62
N LEU A 42 1.94 11.82 2.41
CA LEU A 42 2.76 11.22 3.46
C LEU A 42 3.72 12.27 4.07
N ASP A 43 4.41 13.03 3.22
CA ASP A 43 5.35 14.09 3.61
C ASP A 43 4.68 15.27 4.32
N ARG A 44 3.40 15.54 4.03
CA ARG A 44 2.63 16.59 4.70
C ARG A 44 2.39 16.28 6.18
N PHE A 45 2.38 15.00 6.56
CA PHE A 45 2.09 14.55 7.92
C PHE A 45 3.20 13.64 8.46
N PRO A 46 4.45 14.14 8.60
CA PRO A 46 5.62 13.31 8.88
C PRO A 46 5.58 12.66 10.28
N ASN A 47 4.76 13.19 11.19
CA ASN A 47 4.59 12.68 12.55
C ASN A 47 3.33 11.82 12.72
N ALA A 48 2.45 11.75 11.71
CA ALA A 48 1.24 10.98 11.80
C ALA A 48 1.53 9.48 11.77
N LYS A 49 0.75 8.71 12.51
CA LYS A 49 0.66 7.26 12.28
C LYS A 49 -0.11 7.03 11.00
N ILE A 50 0.29 6.04 10.21
CA ILE A 50 -0.36 5.73 8.94
C ILE A 50 -1.15 4.43 9.12
N ALA A 51 -2.42 4.46 8.77
CA ALA A 51 -3.29 3.30 8.69
C ALA A 51 -3.79 3.17 7.25
N ILE A 52 -3.39 2.08 6.58
CA ILE A 52 -3.85 1.75 5.23
C ILE A 52 -4.89 0.64 5.34
N ASN A 53 -6.15 1.01 5.13
CA ASN A 53 -7.30 0.15 5.41
C ASN A 53 -7.76 -0.54 4.12
N GLY A 54 -7.03 -1.57 3.71
CA GLY A 54 -7.34 -2.36 2.52
C GLY A 54 -6.65 -1.84 1.25
N ASP A 55 -6.59 -2.73 0.25
CA ASP A 55 -6.20 -2.47 -1.14
C ASP A 55 -5.00 -1.53 -1.34
N LEU A 56 -3.95 -1.76 -0.53
CA LEU A 56 -2.64 -1.15 -0.77
C LEU A 56 -2.08 -1.59 -2.14
N PHE A 57 -2.24 -2.88 -2.48
CA PHE A 57 -1.85 -3.46 -3.75
C PHE A 57 -3.07 -4.03 -4.48
N CYS A 58 -3.08 -3.96 -5.81
CA CYS A 58 -3.98 -4.68 -6.69
C CYS A 58 -3.63 -6.16 -6.76
N TYR A 59 -2.37 -6.49 -7.05
CA TYR A 59 -1.88 -7.85 -7.36
C TYR A 59 -2.68 -8.59 -8.45
N MET A 60 -3.40 -7.85 -9.29
CA MET A 60 -4.33 -8.42 -10.26
C MET A 60 -3.61 -9.10 -11.43
N GLN A 61 -2.29 -8.96 -11.59
CA GLN A 61 -1.53 -9.63 -12.66
C GLN A 61 -0.96 -11.00 -12.24
N GLY A 62 -1.38 -11.53 -11.09
CA GLY A 62 -1.05 -12.88 -10.67
C GLY A 62 -1.51 -13.92 -11.70
N ARG A 63 -0.75 -15.01 -11.88
CA ARG A 63 -0.97 -16.05 -12.90
C ARG A 63 -2.41 -16.57 -13.01
N PHE A 64 -3.15 -16.59 -11.90
CA PHE A 64 -4.48 -17.16 -11.80
C PHE A 64 -5.57 -16.11 -11.51
N ASP A 65 -5.26 -14.82 -11.58
CA ASP A 65 -6.26 -13.77 -11.39
C ASP A 65 -6.95 -13.46 -12.73
N PRO A 66 -8.26 -13.74 -12.87
CA PRO A 66 -8.99 -13.52 -14.12
C PRO A 66 -9.20 -12.03 -14.44
N ARG A 67 -8.93 -11.13 -13.49
CA ARG A 67 -9.03 -9.68 -13.66
C ARG A 67 -7.79 -9.08 -14.30
N GLY A 68 -6.71 -9.86 -14.41
CA GLY A 68 -5.42 -9.42 -14.93
C GLY A 68 -5.51 -8.89 -16.37
N ASN A 69 -4.81 -7.78 -16.60
CA ASN A 69 -4.70 -7.14 -17.90
C ASN A 69 -3.31 -6.52 -18.05
N LYS A 70 -2.60 -6.86 -19.13
CA LYS A 70 -1.25 -6.35 -19.42
C LYS A 70 -1.19 -4.82 -19.55
N LYS A 71 -2.30 -4.12 -19.72
CA LYS A 71 -2.32 -2.64 -19.72
C LYS A 71 -2.22 -2.05 -18.31
N ASP A 72 -2.59 -2.82 -17.30
CA ASP A 72 -2.64 -2.42 -15.90
C ASP A 72 -1.43 -2.98 -15.12
N ILE A 73 -0.29 -3.16 -15.80
CA ILE A 73 1.00 -3.54 -15.20
C ILE A 73 2.00 -2.42 -15.44
N LEU A 74 2.74 -2.05 -14.39
CA LEU A 74 3.85 -1.12 -14.53
C LEU A 74 5.02 -1.80 -15.29
N PRO A 75 5.77 -1.06 -16.12
CA PRO A 75 6.89 -1.62 -16.88
C PRO A 75 7.91 -2.37 -16.01
N GLU A 76 8.22 -1.85 -14.82
CA GLU A 76 9.14 -2.42 -13.84
C GLU A 76 8.64 -3.73 -13.20
N HIS A 77 7.33 -3.96 -13.19
CA HIS A 77 6.70 -5.17 -12.63
C HIS A 77 6.37 -6.22 -13.69
N ASN A 78 6.53 -5.91 -14.98
CA ASN A 78 6.27 -6.83 -16.08
C ASN A 78 7.38 -7.90 -16.20
N LYS A 79 7.45 -8.76 -15.19
CA LYS A 79 8.43 -9.84 -15.02
C LYS A 79 7.72 -11.17 -14.79
N ALA A 80 8.42 -12.28 -15.03
CA ALA A 80 7.89 -13.61 -14.75
C ALA A 80 7.52 -13.81 -13.26
N ASN A 81 8.24 -13.12 -12.37
CA ASN A 81 8.02 -13.09 -10.93
C ASN A 81 7.23 -11.83 -10.49
N TYR A 82 6.13 -11.50 -11.17
CA TYR A 82 5.34 -10.27 -10.94
C TYR A 82 5.09 -9.94 -9.47
N LEU A 83 4.60 -10.89 -8.66
CA LEU A 83 4.28 -10.63 -7.24
C LEU A 83 5.53 -10.23 -6.45
N ASP A 84 6.64 -10.93 -6.64
CA ASP A 84 7.91 -10.61 -5.98
C ASP A 84 8.43 -9.26 -6.46
N ALA A 85 8.34 -8.98 -7.76
CA ALA A 85 8.78 -7.71 -8.35
C ALA A 85 8.01 -6.50 -7.76
N VAL A 86 6.70 -6.64 -7.55
CA VAL A 86 5.88 -5.59 -6.90
C VAL A 86 6.30 -5.41 -5.43
N ILE A 87 6.49 -6.51 -4.69
CA ILE A 87 6.86 -6.47 -3.28
C ILE A 87 8.24 -5.84 -3.10
N GLU A 88 9.23 -6.28 -3.87
CA GLU A 88 10.60 -5.77 -3.82
C GLU A 88 10.62 -4.27 -4.13
N ASP A 89 9.92 -3.83 -5.18
CA ASP A 89 9.83 -2.42 -5.53
C ASP A 89 9.13 -1.60 -4.43
N ALA A 90 8.03 -2.11 -3.87
CA ALA A 90 7.32 -1.41 -2.78
C ALA A 90 8.13 -1.29 -1.48
N VAL A 91 9.06 -2.23 -1.24
CA VAL A 91 9.98 -2.17 -0.09
C VAL A 91 11.13 -1.20 -0.34
N GLN A 92 11.55 -1.01 -1.59
CA GLN A 92 12.61 -0.07 -1.95
C GLN A 92 12.12 1.38 -2.13
N TRP A 93 10.86 1.55 -2.52
CA TRP A 93 10.18 2.83 -2.70
C TRP A 93 10.01 3.60 -1.39
#